data_AF-A0A3N1H6W6-F1
#
_entry.id   AF-A0A3N1H6W6-F1
#
_cell.length_a   1.000
_cell.length_b   1.000
_cell.length_c   1.000
_cell.angle_alpha   90.00
_cell.angle_beta   90.00
_cell.angle_gamma   90.00
#
_symmetry.space_group_name_H-M   'P 1'
#
loop_
_entity.id
_entity.type
_entity.pdbx_description
1 polymer ?
#
loop_
_entity_poly.entity_id
_entity_poly.type
_entity_poly.pdbx_seq_one_letter_code
_entity_poly.pdbx_strand_id
1 'polypeptide(L)'
;MPDRQPTPIGALVNAGIASSVPSGQKQLALNTVHTVADGQGAGPAPVVLPWGRRKVLLLNATFEPLTALPLRRAVVLVVCGKAEVVHGDPAGAVVHSSTSAVVVPSVIRLANYVRVPYRGRVPLTRAGLMHRDRYRCAYCGGRAETIDHVVPRSRGGPHSWTNCVACCAKCNHRKADKLLSELGWRLRVVPNAPRGPHWRLLAGVTEADPQWLPYLGEPAA
;
A
#
# COMPACT_ATOMS: atom_id res chain seq x y z
N MET A 1 16.74 0.79 -23.17
CA MET A 1 15.30 0.98 -23.37
C MET A 1 14.94 2.31 -22.75
N PRO A 2 14.52 3.33 -23.52
CA PRO A 2 14.31 4.67 -22.98
C PRO A 2 12.99 4.77 -22.18
N ASP A 3 13.01 5.68 -21.21
CA ASP A 3 11.97 6.03 -20.26
C ASP A 3 10.58 6.25 -20.88
N ARG A 4 9.56 5.61 -20.29
CA ARG A 4 8.14 5.96 -20.48
C ARG A 4 7.70 6.84 -19.32
N GLN A 5 7.82 8.16 -19.47
CA GLN A 5 6.96 9.08 -18.73
C GLN A 5 5.62 9.22 -19.49
N PRO A 6 4.46 9.17 -18.84
CA PRO A 6 3.20 9.54 -19.47
C PRO A 6 3.07 11.08 -19.52
N THR A 7 2.78 11.61 -20.70
CA THR A 7 2.47 13.02 -20.93
C THR A 7 1.02 13.35 -20.57
N PRO A 8 0.73 14.59 -20.12
CA PRO A 8 -0.64 15.05 -19.90
C PRO A 8 -1.33 15.41 -21.23
N ILE A 9 -2.60 15.03 -21.36
CA ILE A 9 -3.47 15.34 -22.49
C ILE A 9 -4.02 16.76 -22.34
N GLY A 10 -3.80 17.61 -23.35
CA GLY A 10 -4.57 18.84 -23.57
C GLY A 10 -3.74 20.12 -23.61
N ALA A 11 -3.17 20.46 -24.77
CA ALA A 11 -2.91 21.85 -25.15
C ALA A 11 -2.77 21.97 -26.68
N LEU A 12 -3.43 22.98 -27.22
CA LEU A 12 -3.61 23.29 -28.64
C LEU A 12 -2.30 23.64 -29.36
N VAL A 13 -2.33 23.38 -30.67
CA VAL A 13 -1.31 23.68 -31.68
C VAL A 13 -1.03 25.18 -31.82
N ASN A 14 0.25 25.56 -31.95
CA ASN A 14 0.72 26.51 -32.95
C ASN A 14 2.25 26.47 -33.13
N ALA A 15 2.68 26.58 -34.38
CA ALA A 15 4.04 26.42 -34.88
C ALA A 15 4.86 27.72 -34.85
N GLY A 16 6.20 27.62 -34.81
CA GLY A 16 7.09 28.71 -35.25
C GLY A 16 8.48 28.82 -34.60
N ILE A 17 9.47 28.12 -35.17
CA ILE A 17 10.84 28.55 -35.57
C ILE A 17 11.86 29.11 -34.53
N ALA A 18 12.94 28.31 -34.38
CA ALA A 18 14.41 28.56 -34.29
C ALA A 18 15.08 29.59 -33.32
N SER A 19 16.07 29.08 -32.55
CA SER A 19 17.52 29.41 -32.62
C SER A 19 18.24 29.67 -31.27
N SER A 20 19.46 29.10 -31.18
CA SER A 20 20.67 29.54 -30.42
C SER A 20 20.79 29.47 -28.88
N VAL A 21 21.91 28.88 -28.46
CA VAL A 21 22.61 28.81 -27.14
C VAL A 21 23.41 30.13 -26.96
N PRO A 22 23.72 30.73 -25.76
CA PRO A 22 24.45 30.10 -24.63
C PRO A 22 24.28 30.65 -23.18
N SER A 23 24.97 29.97 -22.24
CA SER A 23 25.58 30.43 -20.98
C SER A 23 24.73 30.96 -19.80
N GLY A 24 24.77 30.17 -18.71
CA GLY A 24 25.22 30.59 -17.38
C GLY A 24 24.39 31.60 -16.59
N GLN A 25 23.73 31.13 -15.52
CA GLN A 25 23.66 31.84 -14.24
C GLN A 25 23.11 30.93 -13.13
N LYS A 26 23.84 30.87 -12.00
CA LYS A 26 23.33 30.42 -10.71
C LYS A 26 22.29 31.43 -10.24
N GLN A 27 21.10 31.02 -9.78
CA GLN A 27 20.48 31.67 -8.63
C GLN A 27 19.28 30.90 -8.03
N LEU A 28 19.42 30.65 -6.72
CA LEU A 28 18.44 30.81 -5.64
C LEU A 28 17.13 30.00 -5.60
N ALA A 29 17.01 29.31 -4.46
CA ALA A 29 15.83 28.68 -3.91
C ALA A 29 14.65 29.64 -3.76
N LEU A 30 13.44 29.14 -4.02
CA LEU A 30 12.20 29.74 -3.54
C LEU A 30 11.30 28.63 -2.99
N ASN A 31 11.37 28.46 -1.66
CA ASN A 31 10.31 27.85 -0.87
C ASN A 31 9.07 28.73 -0.99
N THR A 32 8.00 28.23 -1.61
CA THR A 32 6.70 28.92 -1.55
C THR A 32 5.86 28.25 -0.47
N VAL A 33 5.93 28.82 0.73
CA VAL A 33 4.96 28.61 1.81
C VAL A 33 3.78 29.51 1.48
N HIS A 34 2.63 28.94 1.15
CA HIS A 34 1.39 29.72 1.05
C HIS A 34 0.84 29.97 2.46
N THR A 35 1.02 31.20 2.95
CA THR A 35 0.25 31.77 4.06
C THR A 35 -1.07 32.30 3.52
N VAL A 36 -2.19 31.72 3.95
CA VAL A 36 -3.54 32.25 3.72
C VAL A 36 -3.92 33.15 4.89
N ALA A 37 -4.37 34.36 4.53
CA ALA A 37 -4.80 35.42 5.43
C ALA A 37 -6.10 35.09 6.19
N ASP A 38 -6.22 35.66 7.38
CA ASP A 38 -7.37 35.54 8.28
C ASP A 38 -8.69 35.98 7.64
N GLY A 39 -9.62 35.03 7.53
CA GLY A 39 -11.03 35.26 7.23
C GLY A 39 -11.87 34.46 8.21
N GLN A 40 -12.59 35.16 9.09
CA GLN A 40 -13.55 34.56 10.01
C GLN A 40 -14.74 33.99 9.23
N GLY A 41 -14.66 32.71 8.88
CA GLY A 41 -15.75 31.91 8.35
C GLY A 41 -15.88 30.65 9.20
N ALA A 42 -17.11 30.31 9.59
CA ALA A 42 -17.43 29.12 10.37
C ALA A 42 -16.67 27.90 9.81
N GLY A 43 -15.72 27.39 10.59
CA GLY A 43 -14.84 26.31 10.15
C GLY A 43 -15.67 25.09 9.73
N PRO A 44 -15.32 24.41 8.63
CA PRO A 44 -16.01 23.19 8.25
C PRO A 44 -15.99 22.22 9.43
N ALA A 45 -17.12 21.54 9.65
CA ALA A 45 -17.25 20.55 10.72
C ALA A 45 -16.03 19.63 10.72
N PRO A 46 -15.45 19.31 11.90
CA PRO A 46 -14.22 18.54 11.96
C PRO A 46 -14.44 17.22 11.21
N VAL A 47 -13.74 17.07 10.09
CA VAL A 47 -13.72 15.81 9.35
C VAL A 47 -13.14 14.79 10.31
N VAL A 48 -14.00 13.92 10.83
CA VAL A 48 -13.58 12.82 11.71
C VAL A 48 -12.82 11.84 10.83
N LEU A 49 -11.52 12.08 10.68
CA LEU A 49 -10.66 11.21 9.90
C LEU A 49 -10.62 9.85 10.59
N PRO A 50 -10.86 8.74 9.88
CA PRO A 50 -10.69 7.41 10.45
C PRO A 50 -9.20 7.06 10.49
N TRP A 51 -8.46 7.74 11.38
CA TRP A 51 -7.00 7.66 11.55
C TRP A 51 -6.46 6.22 11.59
N GLY A 52 -7.24 5.28 12.18
CA GLY A 52 -6.85 3.89 12.35
C GLY A 52 -7.07 2.97 11.15
N ARG A 53 -8.00 3.30 10.25
CA ARG A 53 -8.34 2.43 9.10
C ARG A 53 -7.59 2.84 7.84
N ARG A 54 -7.27 4.13 7.69
CA ARG A 54 -6.68 4.63 6.45
C ARG A 54 -5.19 4.27 6.34
N LYS A 55 -4.84 3.75 5.17
CA LYS A 55 -3.45 3.46 4.78
C LYS A 55 -2.98 4.50 3.78
N VAL A 56 -1.67 4.71 3.75
CA VAL A 56 -0.97 5.63 2.85
C VAL A 56 0.18 4.86 2.20
N LEU A 57 0.33 4.97 0.89
CA LEU A 57 1.43 4.33 0.17
C LEU A 57 2.72 5.11 0.37
N LEU A 58 3.78 4.44 0.81
CA LEU A 58 5.13 5.00 0.89
C LEU A 58 5.92 4.58 -0.33
N LEU A 59 6.45 5.58 -1.02
CA LEU A 59 7.38 5.42 -2.11
C LEU A 59 8.81 5.76 -1.66
N ASN A 60 9.77 5.13 -2.31
CA ASN A 60 11.16 5.54 -2.27
C ASN A 60 11.34 6.86 -3.02
N ALA A 61 12.49 7.53 -2.86
CA ALA A 61 12.81 8.75 -3.60
C ALA A 61 12.72 8.57 -5.14
N THR A 62 12.91 7.33 -5.62
CA THR A 62 12.79 6.90 -7.02
C THR A 62 11.36 6.50 -7.45
N PHE A 63 10.34 6.79 -6.65
CA PHE A 63 8.93 6.41 -6.88
C PHE A 63 8.62 4.90 -6.84
N GLU A 64 9.60 4.06 -6.55
CA GLU A 64 9.35 2.63 -6.29
C GLU A 64 8.56 2.45 -4.98
N PRO A 65 7.50 1.64 -4.94
CA PRO A 65 6.71 1.49 -3.73
C PRO A 65 7.41 0.60 -2.69
N LEU A 66 7.38 1.05 -1.43
CA LEU A 66 8.08 0.42 -0.31
C LEU A 66 7.14 -0.34 0.64
N THR A 67 6.10 0.34 1.12
CA THR A 67 5.14 -0.21 2.09
C THR A 67 3.84 0.61 2.11
N ALA A 68 2.76 0.05 2.66
CA ALA A 68 1.57 0.80 3.04
C ALA A 68 1.56 1.01 4.56
N LEU A 69 1.52 2.26 5.03
CA LEU A 69 1.58 2.60 6.45
C LEU A 69 0.28 3.25 6.96
N PRO A 70 0.02 3.25 8.28
CA PRO A 70 -1.10 4.00 8.85
C PRO A 70 -0.97 5.49 8.61
N LEU A 71 -2.11 6.18 8.38
CA LEU A 71 -2.17 7.62 8.16
C LEU A 71 -1.38 8.43 9.20
N ARG A 72 -1.55 8.12 10.49
CA ARG A 72 -0.83 8.81 11.57
C ARG A 72 0.70 8.82 11.37
N ARG A 73 1.28 7.70 10.95
CA ARG A 73 2.72 7.60 10.72
C ARG A 73 3.13 8.37 9.46
N ALA A 74 2.27 8.45 8.45
CA ALA A 74 2.53 9.20 7.22
C ALA A 74 2.58 10.71 7.51
N VAL A 75 1.61 11.22 8.27
CA VAL A 75 1.59 12.62 8.71
C VAL A 75 2.85 12.97 9.49
N VAL A 76 3.29 12.10 10.42
CA VAL A 76 4.55 12.33 11.16
C VAL A 76 5.76 12.42 10.23
N LEU A 77 5.86 11.57 9.20
CA LEU A 77 6.96 11.63 8.23
C LEU A 77 6.96 12.94 7.44
N VAL A 78 5.78 13.42 7.04
CA VAL A 78 5.61 14.69 6.32
C VAL A 78 5.98 15.89 7.19
N VAL A 79 5.41 15.97 8.41
CA VAL A 79 5.69 17.08 9.33
C VAL A 79 7.16 17.15 9.72
N CYS A 80 7.82 16.01 9.91
CA CYS A 80 9.25 15.97 10.19
C CYS A 80 10.16 16.24 8.97
N GLY A 81 9.60 16.57 7.79
CA GLY A 81 10.36 16.80 6.56
C GLY A 81 11.07 15.57 6.01
N LYS A 82 10.67 14.36 6.43
CA LYS A 82 11.26 13.09 5.97
C LYS A 82 10.59 12.54 4.72
N ALA A 83 9.40 13.02 4.42
CA ALA A 83 8.63 12.62 3.26
C ALA A 83 7.82 13.79 2.70
N GLU A 84 7.51 13.72 1.41
CA GLU A 84 6.71 14.69 0.68
C GLU A 84 5.39 14.03 0.25
N VAL A 85 4.32 14.81 0.18
CA VAL A 85 3.03 14.35 -0.34
C VAL A 85 3.09 14.33 -1.86
N VAL A 86 2.85 13.15 -2.45
CA VAL A 86 2.73 13.00 -3.91
C VAL A 86 1.28 13.12 -4.33
N HIS A 87 0.39 12.45 -3.60
CA HIS A 87 -1.06 12.51 -3.79
C HIS A 87 -1.73 12.78 -2.46
N GLY A 88 -2.53 13.85 -2.42
CA GLY A 88 -3.45 14.12 -1.31
C GLY A 88 -4.74 13.33 -1.42
N ASP A 89 -5.49 13.30 -0.33
CA ASP A 89 -6.83 12.75 -0.25
C ASP A 89 -7.74 13.36 -1.34
N PRO A 90 -8.47 12.54 -2.12
CA PRO A 90 -9.38 13.04 -3.15
C PRO A 90 -10.48 13.97 -2.61
N ALA A 91 -10.91 13.78 -1.36
CA ALA A 91 -11.90 14.66 -0.71
C ALA A 91 -11.28 15.95 -0.13
N GLY A 92 -9.97 16.16 -0.32
CA GLY A 92 -9.27 17.38 0.12
C GLY A 92 -9.14 17.52 1.63
N ALA A 93 -9.26 16.43 2.40
CA ALA A 93 -9.19 16.51 3.84
C ALA A 93 -7.81 17.02 4.33
N VAL A 94 -7.82 17.81 5.40
CA VAL A 94 -6.63 18.42 6.00
C VAL A 94 -6.56 18.11 7.49
N VAL A 95 -5.37 17.80 7.96
CA VAL A 95 -5.04 17.70 9.40
C VAL A 95 -4.47 19.03 9.84
N HIS A 96 -5.02 19.58 10.92
CA HIS A 96 -4.58 20.84 11.50
C HIS A 96 -3.91 20.62 12.86
N SER A 97 -2.95 21.49 13.16
CA SER A 97 -2.44 21.77 14.50
C SER A 97 -2.62 23.28 14.77
N SER A 98 -2.23 23.75 15.95
CA SER A 98 -2.28 25.17 16.27
C SER A 98 -1.39 26.04 15.36
N THR A 99 -0.34 25.47 14.78
CA THR A 99 0.68 26.21 14.01
C THR A 99 0.91 25.68 12.60
N SER A 100 0.21 24.62 12.20
CA SER A 100 0.44 23.99 10.90
C SER A 100 -0.80 23.27 10.37
N ALA A 101 -0.85 23.13 9.05
CA ALA A 101 -1.86 22.35 8.35
C ALA A 101 -1.16 21.41 7.36
N VAL A 102 -1.62 20.16 7.28
CA VAL A 102 -1.07 19.13 6.41
C VAL A 102 -2.22 18.45 5.68
N VAL A 103 -2.20 18.48 4.35
CA VAL A 103 -3.16 17.72 3.53
C VAL A 103 -3.03 16.24 3.89
N VAL A 104 -4.16 15.57 4.12
CA VAL A 104 -4.19 14.13 4.39
C VAL A 104 -3.60 13.41 3.18
N PRO A 105 -2.47 12.69 3.31
CA PRO A 105 -1.86 12.06 2.17
C PRO A 105 -2.54 10.72 1.83
N SER A 106 -2.62 10.42 0.53
CA SER A 106 -2.87 9.07 0.00
C SER A 106 -1.57 8.37 -0.41
N VAL A 107 -0.63 9.14 -0.97
CA VAL A 107 0.70 8.67 -1.38
C VAL A 107 1.76 9.66 -0.90
N ILE A 108 2.81 9.16 -0.25
CA ILE A 108 3.98 9.94 0.16
C ILE A 108 5.26 9.34 -0.42
N ARG A 109 6.27 10.19 -0.60
CA ARG A 109 7.60 9.81 -1.08
C ARG A 109 8.66 10.21 -0.06
N LEU A 110 9.61 9.32 0.24
CA LEU A 110 10.75 9.68 1.09
C LEU A 110 11.60 10.76 0.42
N ALA A 111 12.03 11.75 1.21
CA ALA A 111 12.93 12.81 0.74
C ALA A 111 14.32 12.27 0.34
N ASN A 112 14.77 11.23 1.03
CA ASN A 112 16.05 10.58 0.76
C ASN A 112 15.86 9.14 0.28
N TYR A 113 16.71 8.73 -0.67
CA TYR A 113 16.72 7.37 -1.18
C TYR A 113 17.11 6.38 -0.08
N VAL A 114 16.31 5.32 0.07
CA VAL A 114 16.63 4.19 0.94
C VAL A 114 16.86 2.95 0.10
N ARG A 115 18.06 2.37 0.21
CA ARG A 115 18.35 1.06 -0.40
C ARG A 115 17.65 -0.02 0.42
N VAL A 116 16.75 -0.77 -0.20
CA VAL A 116 16.14 -1.96 0.41
C VAL A 116 16.96 -3.19 -0.01
N PRO A 117 17.88 -3.69 0.83
CA PRO A 117 18.86 -4.70 0.44
C PRO A 117 18.25 -6.06 0.09
N TYR A 118 16.99 -6.31 0.46
CA TYR A 118 16.33 -7.58 0.22
C TYR A 118 14.84 -7.35 -0.09
N ARG A 119 14.44 -7.46 -1.36
CA ARG A 119 13.03 -7.73 -1.72
C ARG A 119 12.72 -9.21 -1.44
N GLY A 120 13.01 -9.66 -0.22
CA GLY A 120 12.93 -11.05 0.21
C GLY A 120 11.55 -11.64 0.07
N ARG A 121 11.48 -12.98 0.13
CA ARG A 121 10.23 -13.78 0.12
C ARG A 121 9.16 -13.05 0.92
N VAL A 122 7.96 -12.96 0.35
CA VAL A 122 6.81 -12.35 1.03
C VAL A 122 6.65 -13.03 2.39
N PRO A 123 6.74 -12.29 3.52
CA PRO A 123 6.58 -12.89 4.83
C PRO A 123 5.17 -13.44 4.97
N LEU A 124 5.05 -14.64 5.54
CA LEU A 124 3.75 -15.23 5.86
C LEU A 124 3.14 -14.45 7.03
N THR A 125 2.10 -13.67 6.77
CA THR A 125 1.32 -12.97 7.79
C THR A 125 -0.12 -13.44 7.74
N ARG A 126 -0.85 -13.36 8.85
CA ARG A 126 -2.29 -13.70 8.88
C ARG A 126 -3.08 -12.90 7.87
N ALA A 127 -2.86 -11.59 7.80
CA ALA A 127 -3.53 -10.72 6.85
C ALA A 127 -3.24 -11.12 5.40
N GLY A 128 -1.97 -11.38 5.07
CA GLY A 128 -1.57 -11.82 3.73
C GLY A 128 -2.14 -13.19 3.36
N LEU A 129 -2.19 -14.14 4.29
CA LEU A 129 -2.78 -15.46 4.04
C LEU A 129 -4.29 -15.39 3.81
N MET A 130 -5.00 -14.63 4.66
CA MET A 130 -6.43 -14.42 4.51
C MET A 130 -6.78 -13.74 3.18
N HIS A 131 -5.97 -12.76 2.77
CA HIS A 131 -6.14 -12.08 1.50
C HIS A 131 -5.87 -13.02 0.31
N ARG A 132 -4.79 -13.81 0.36
CA ARG A 132 -4.46 -14.84 -0.66
C ARG A 132 -5.64 -15.78 -0.91
N ASP A 133 -6.25 -16.26 0.18
CA ASP A 133 -7.33 -17.23 0.11
C ASP A 133 -8.72 -16.56 -0.01
N ARG A 134 -8.77 -15.25 -0.32
CA ARG A 134 -10.01 -14.46 -0.51
C ARG A 134 -10.99 -14.59 0.65
N TYR A 135 -10.46 -14.71 1.87
CA TYR A 135 -11.22 -14.95 3.10
C TYR A 135 -12.17 -16.17 3.00
N ARG A 136 -11.80 -17.17 2.19
CA ARG A 136 -12.55 -18.42 2.03
C ARG A 136 -11.83 -19.60 2.68
N CYS A 137 -12.61 -20.48 3.29
CA CYS A 137 -12.12 -21.69 3.92
C CYS A 137 -11.64 -22.67 2.84
N ALA A 138 -10.37 -23.08 2.91
CA ALA A 138 -9.77 -24.02 1.96
C ALA A 138 -10.44 -25.40 1.92
N TYR A 139 -11.19 -25.75 2.96
CA TYR A 139 -11.88 -27.04 3.09
C TYR A 139 -13.34 -26.99 2.61
N CYS A 140 -14.16 -26.10 3.17
CA CYS A 140 -15.60 -26.05 2.86
C CYS A 140 -16.00 -24.93 1.90
N GLY A 141 -15.12 -23.96 1.63
CA GLY A 141 -15.43 -22.79 0.79
C GLY A 141 -16.22 -21.68 1.49
N GLY A 142 -16.65 -21.88 2.74
CA GLY A 142 -17.31 -20.85 3.55
C GLY A 142 -16.39 -19.70 3.95
N ARG A 143 -16.85 -18.76 4.79
CA ARG A 143 -16.02 -17.67 5.32
C ARG A 143 -14.89 -18.23 6.19
N ALA A 144 -13.68 -17.70 6.03
CA ALA A 144 -12.55 -18.05 6.88
C ALA A 144 -12.35 -17.03 8.00
N GLU A 145 -12.05 -17.52 9.20
CA GLU A 145 -11.71 -16.71 10.38
C GLU A 145 -10.33 -17.07 10.96
N THR A 146 -9.85 -18.29 10.71
CA THR A 146 -8.61 -18.83 11.29
C THR A 146 -7.61 -19.27 10.23
N ILE A 147 -6.38 -19.51 10.67
CA ILE A 147 -5.34 -20.15 9.86
C ILE A 147 -5.20 -21.59 10.35
N ASP A 148 -5.03 -22.51 9.42
CA ASP A 148 -4.70 -23.90 9.72
C ASP A 148 -3.48 -24.35 8.90
N HIS A 149 -2.78 -25.36 9.43
CA HIS A 149 -1.67 -26.03 8.78
C HIS A 149 -2.17 -27.33 8.14
N VAL A 150 -2.09 -27.44 6.82
CA VAL A 150 -2.50 -28.62 6.04
C VAL A 150 -1.89 -29.90 6.61
N VAL A 151 -0.58 -29.89 6.83
CA VAL A 151 0.14 -30.81 7.71
C VAL A 151 0.25 -30.15 9.08
N PRO A 152 -0.39 -30.71 10.13
CA PRO A 152 -0.34 -30.15 11.49
C PRO A 152 1.09 -30.01 12.01
N ARG A 153 1.31 -28.99 12.85
CA ARG A 153 2.61 -28.77 13.52
C ARG A 153 3.08 -29.96 14.35
N SER A 154 2.16 -30.64 15.04
CA SER A 154 2.45 -31.86 15.82
C SER A 154 2.98 -33.00 14.96
N ARG A 155 2.74 -32.96 13.64
CA ARG A 155 3.24 -33.93 12.65
C ARG A 155 4.37 -33.38 11.79
N GLY A 156 5.09 -32.35 12.27
CA GLY A 156 6.25 -31.78 11.58
C GLY A 156 5.92 -30.79 10.46
N GLY A 157 4.65 -30.37 10.32
CA GLY A 157 4.27 -29.42 9.28
C GLY A 157 4.89 -28.02 9.48
N PRO A 158 5.54 -27.44 8.45
CA PRO A 158 6.19 -26.15 8.56
C PRO A 158 5.18 -24.98 8.59
N HIS A 159 5.55 -23.84 9.19
CA HIS A 159 4.79 -22.61 9.05
C HIS A 159 5.22 -21.87 7.78
N SER A 160 4.65 -22.26 6.64
CA SER A 160 5.01 -21.76 5.31
C SER A 160 3.77 -21.50 4.45
N TRP A 161 3.93 -20.69 3.40
CA TRP A 161 2.85 -20.44 2.43
C TRP A 161 2.29 -21.71 1.79
N THR A 162 3.10 -22.75 1.64
CA THR A 162 2.70 -24.03 1.04
C THR A 162 2.01 -24.98 2.02
N ASN A 163 2.02 -24.67 3.32
CA ASN A 163 1.38 -25.50 4.34
C ASN A 163 0.29 -24.76 5.11
N CYS A 164 0.26 -23.43 5.10
CA CYS A 164 -0.79 -22.65 5.76
C CYS A 164 -1.93 -22.29 4.79
N VAL A 165 -3.16 -22.39 5.29
CA VAL A 165 -4.39 -22.04 4.57
C VAL A 165 -5.37 -21.30 5.48
N ALA A 166 -6.23 -20.46 4.89
CA ALA A 166 -7.36 -19.88 5.59
C ALA A 166 -8.46 -20.93 5.76
N CYS A 167 -9.08 -20.98 6.95
CA CYS A 167 -10.13 -21.93 7.28
C CYS A 167 -11.17 -21.31 8.22
N CYS A 168 -12.37 -21.91 8.28
CA CYS A 168 -13.38 -21.55 9.28
C CYS A 168 -13.12 -22.31 10.59
N ALA A 169 -13.61 -21.76 11.70
CA ALA A 169 -13.43 -22.38 13.02
C ALA A 169 -13.95 -23.83 13.09
N LYS A 170 -15.10 -24.12 12.46
CA LYS A 170 -15.72 -25.46 12.43
C LYS A 170 -14.82 -26.51 11.74
N CYS A 171 -14.29 -26.17 10.56
CA CYS A 171 -13.39 -27.08 9.84
C CYS A 171 -12.06 -27.23 10.57
N ASN A 172 -11.52 -26.13 11.11
CA ASN A 172 -10.27 -26.14 11.85
C ASN A 172 -10.37 -27.09 13.06
N HIS A 173 -11.44 -26.98 13.85
CA HIS A 173 -11.65 -27.83 15.01
C HIS A 173 -11.87 -29.31 14.64
N ARG A 174 -12.63 -29.60 13.57
CA ARG A 174 -12.84 -30.98 13.10
C ARG A 174 -11.54 -31.62 12.61
N LYS A 175 -10.67 -30.83 11.96
CA LYS A 175 -9.37 -31.31 11.47
C LYS A 175 -8.39 -31.54 12.61
N ALA A 176 -8.26 -30.58 13.52
CA ALA A 176 -7.30 -30.63 14.62
C ALA A 176 -5.89 -31.06 14.13
N ASP A 177 -5.35 -32.13 14.69
CA ASP A 177 -4.03 -32.70 14.39
C ASP A 177 -4.05 -33.82 13.33
N LYS A 178 -5.16 -33.96 12.59
CA LYS A 178 -5.31 -34.96 11.53
C LYS A 178 -4.78 -34.47 10.20
N LEU A 179 -4.24 -35.41 9.43
CA LEU A 179 -3.91 -35.23 8.02
C LEU A 179 -5.19 -35.24 7.18
N LEU A 180 -5.14 -34.60 6.01
CA LEU A 180 -6.28 -34.59 5.11
C LEU A 180 -6.65 -35.99 4.62
N SER A 181 -5.66 -36.87 4.44
CA SER A 181 -5.85 -38.28 4.07
C SER A 181 -6.68 -39.05 5.09
N GLU A 182 -6.45 -38.82 6.39
CA GLU A 182 -7.19 -39.48 7.49
C GLU A 182 -8.67 -39.06 7.54
N LEU A 183 -8.98 -37.88 7.00
CA LEU A 183 -10.34 -37.34 6.94
C LEU A 183 -11.02 -37.61 5.59
N GLY A 184 -10.30 -38.16 4.62
CA GLY A 184 -10.74 -38.22 3.22
C GLY A 184 -10.95 -36.84 2.59
N TRP A 185 -10.30 -35.80 3.12
CA TRP A 185 -10.44 -34.43 2.64
C TRP A 185 -9.47 -34.15 1.50
N ARG A 186 -9.88 -33.23 0.63
CA ARG A 186 -9.03 -32.64 -0.41
C ARG A 186 -9.08 -31.13 -0.29
N LEU A 187 -7.95 -30.48 -0.54
CA LEU A 187 -7.91 -29.02 -0.62
C LEU A 187 -8.61 -28.56 -1.89
N ARG A 188 -9.37 -27.47 -1.76
CA ARG A 188 -9.99 -26.80 -2.92
C ARG A 188 -9.01 -25.94 -3.71
N VAL A 189 -7.88 -25.57 -3.10
CA VAL A 189 -6.85 -24.69 -3.66
C VAL A 189 -5.48 -25.24 -3.31
N VAL A 190 -4.50 -25.13 -4.21
CA VAL A 190 -3.11 -25.49 -3.93
C VAL A 190 -2.42 -24.30 -3.25
N PRO A 191 -2.05 -24.41 -1.95
CA PRO A 191 -1.41 -23.33 -1.22
C PRO A 191 -0.03 -23.04 -1.80
N ASN A 192 0.17 -21.81 -2.25
CA ASN A 192 1.46 -21.33 -2.76
C ASN A 192 1.79 -19.95 -2.20
N ALA A 193 3.06 -19.59 -2.28
CA ALA A 193 3.46 -18.22 -2.01
C ALA A 193 2.92 -17.31 -3.12
N PRO A 194 2.29 -16.19 -2.76
CA PRO A 194 1.84 -15.21 -3.74
C PRO A 194 3.03 -14.63 -4.50
N ARG A 195 2.81 -14.33 -5.78
CA ARG A 195 3.81 -13.75 -6.69
C ARG A 195 3.54 -12.25 -6.88
N GLY A 196 4.55 -11.53 -7.35
CA GLY A 196 4.44 -10.11 -7.69
C GLY A 196 5.23 -9.20 -6.74
N PRO A 197 5.83 -8.12 -7.28
CA PRO A 197 6.74 -7.25 -6.54
C PRO A 197 6.07 -6.52 -5.37
N HIS A 198 4.74 -6.39 -5.40
CA HIS A 198 3.97 -5.53 -4.50
C HIS A 198 2.90 -6.24 -3.68
N TRP A 199 2.83 -7.59 -3.71
CA TRP A 199 1.86 -8.34 -2.91
C TRP A 199 1.93 -8.00 -1.41
N ARG A 200 3.14 -7.71 -0.90
CA ARG A 200 3.35 -7.27 0.49
C ARG A 200 2.57 -5.99 0.84
N LEU A 201 2.35 -5.12 -0.14
CA LEU A 201 1.65 -3.84 0.01
C LEU A 201 0.14 -4.02 0.05
N LEU A 202 -0.35 -5.00 -0.70
CA LEU A 202 -1.79 -5.30 -0.84
C LEU A 202 -2.32 -6.15 0.30
N ALA A 203 -1.45 -6.94 0.96
CA ALA A 203 -1.81 -7.75 2.11
C ALA A 203 -2.33 -6.91 3.28
N GLY A 204 -3.66 -6.85 3.45
CA GLY A 204 -4.34 -6.08 4.50
C GLY A 204 -4.81 -4.69 4.08
N VAL A 205 -4.70 -4.36 2.80
CA VAL A 205 -5.37 -3.21 2.19
C VAL A 205 -6.62 -3.76 1.50
N THR A 206 -7.79 -3.62 2.14
CA THR A 206 -9.05 -4.14 1.60
C THR A 206 -9.51 -3.34 0.38
N GLU A 207 -9.21 -2.05 0.35
CA GLU A 207 -9.51 -1.12 -0.74
C GLU A 207 -8.28 -0.23 -0.89
N ALA A 208 -7.48 -0.47 -1.94
CA ALA A 208 -6.38 0.43 -2.28
C ALA A 208 -6.99 1.68 -2.92
N ASP A 209 -6.50 2.85 -2.53
CA ASP A 209 -6.89 4.09 -3.17
C ASP A 209 -6.52 4.02 -4.66
N PRO A 210 -7.42 4.38 -5.60
CA PRO A 210 -7.12 4.37 -7.04
C PRO A 210 -5.82 5.12 -7.40
N GLN A 211 -5.44 6.13 -6.62
CA GLN A 211 -4.19 6.88 -6.79
C GLN A 211 -2.94 6.01 -6.62
N TRP A 212 -3.05 4.80 -6.05
CA TRP A 212 -1.92 3.89 -5.86
C TRP A 212 -1.60 3.06 -7.10
N LEU A 213 -2.60 2.85 -7.98
CA LEU A 213 -2.49 1.96 -9.13
C LEU A 213 -1.28 2.24 -10.03
N PRO A 214 -0.92 3.51 -10.35
CA PRO A 214 0.24 3.81 -11.18
C PRO A 214 1.57 3.30 -10.63
N TYR A 215 1.67 3.11 -9.31
CA TYR A 215 2.90 2.70 -8.62
C TYR A 215 2.97 1.19 -8.37
N LEU A 216 1.81 0.51 -8.36
CA LEU A 216 1.72 -0.89 -7.98
C LEU A 216 1.95 -1.86 -9.15
N GLY A 217 2.05 -1.37 -10.39
CA GLY A 217 2.17 -2.21 -11.59
C GLY A 217 0.87 -2.99 -11.87
N GLU A 218 0.90 -3.88 -12.87
CA GLU A 218 -0.27 -4.72 -13.16
C GLU A 218 -0.63 -5.61 -11.95
N PRO A 219 -1.92 -5.73 -11.59
CA PRO A 219 -2.34 -6.59 -10.50
C PRO A 219 -1.93 -8.04 -10.80
N ALA A 220 -1.24 -8.68 -9.84
CA ALA A 220 -0.83 -10.06 -9.98
C ALA A 220 -2.06 -10.97 -10.17
N ALA A 221 -2.10 -11.67 -11.30
CA ALA A 221 -3.10 -12.69 -11.64
C ALA A 221 -3.05 -13.90 -10.70
#